data_AF-A0A081FYL2-F1
#
_entry.id   AF-A0A081FYL2-F1
#
_cell.length_a   1.000
_cell.length_b   1.000
_cell.length_c   1.000
_cell.angle_alpha   90.00
_cell.angle_beta   90.00
_cell.angle_gamma   90.00
#
_symmetry.space_group_name_H-M   'P 1'
#
loop_
_entity.id
_entity.type
_entity.pdbx_description
1 polymer ?
#
loop_
_entity_poly.entity_id
_entity_poly.type
_entity_poly.pdbx_seq_one_letter_code
_entity_poly.pdbx_strand_id
1 'polypeptide(L)'
;MRQELTLKGIALEKLNRILNPNFDSKFIWALLSGGVLLAGYQRIIQLCSTLEVVSGGTYVKLSLSSGTDVIFIVIGSVMIFSSIIIFIMRMINSQPGTVQRYKSLQHAAKDLRPLMDENRRVFTAFGPNSESGIVDDLRQDYEVWEQLKREQIVPNNDEILNILNRVKVLAKDEAPIVSKMKSHIEAFKKHCSNPNFDYSNDQFPLSFADLIFKYSKSNGNNMGKYEEWLKKSLSQYLDKVESVYIFGSALYGQENTDVDVIIKNNLVDIEEIREFAQISKELKNAFEKDFSLSLHLKVFSEREAQSFGRFLEKIYKSEKVI
;
A
#
# COMPACT_ATOMS: atom_id res chain seq x y z
N MET A 1 -19.26 -14.47 34.51
CA MET A 1 -19.22 -15.26 33.27
C MET A 1 -17.85 -15.93 33.16
N ARG A 2 -17.80 -17.26 33.24
CA ARG A 2 -16.56 -18.03 33.01
C ARG A 2 -16.28 -18.04 31.50
N GLN A 3 -15.18 -17.43 31.06
CA GLN A 3 -14.67 -17.65 29.72
C GLN A 3 -14.22 -19.10 29.62
N GLU A 4 -14.91 -19.91 28.82
CA GLU A 4 -14.33 -21.16 28.34
C GLU A 4 -13.12 -20.82 27.47
N LEU A 5 -11.93 -21.00 28.02
CA LEU A 5 -10.67 -20.97 27.30
C LEU A 5 -10.66 -22.16 26.33
N THR A 6 -11.25 -21.98 25.17
CA THR A 6 -11.19 -22.97 24.09
C THR A 6 -9.73 -23.12 23.66
N LEU A 7 -9.26 -24.38 23.55
CA LEU A 7 -7.92 -24.73 23.09
C LEU A 7 -7.53 -24.03 21.77
N LYS A 8 -8.53 -23.75 20.92
CA LYS A 8 -8.38 -22.95 19.71
C LYS A 8 -7.93 -21.51 19.97
N GLY A 9 -8.44 -20.84 21.00
CA GLY A 9 -8.03 -19.48 21.38
C GLY A 9 -6.57 -19.42 21.83
N ILE A 10 -6.15 -20.38 22.65
CA ILE A 10 -4.75 -20.50 23.08
C ILE A 10 -3.83 -20.83 21.89
N ALA A 11 -4.29 -21.68 20.96
CA ALA A 11 -3.55 -22.02 19.76
C ALA A 11 -3.43 -20.82 18.80
N LEU A 12 -4.51 -20.06 18.58
CA LEU A 12 -4.53 -18.86 17.75
C LEU A 12 -3.68 -17.73 18.34
N GLU A 13 -3.71 -17.53 19.66
CA GLU A 13 -2.89 -16.53 20.33
C GLU A 13 -1.41 -16.91 20.27
N LYS A 14 -1.07 -18.20 20.44
CA LYS A 14 0.30 -18.70 20.24
C LYS A 14 0.74 -18.59 18.78
N LEU A 15 -0.13 -18.88 17.82
CA LEU A 15 0.15 -18.74 16.39
C LEU A 15 0.39 -17.28 16.02
N ASN A 16 -0.44 -16.36 16.52
CA ASN A 16 -0.31 -14.92 16.30
C ASN A 16 0.96 -14.36 16.98
N ARG A 17 1.36 -14.94 18.11
CA ARG A 17 2.63 -14.60 18.77
C ARG A 17 3.83 -15.13 17.99
N ILE A 18 3.73 -16.30 17.35
CA ILE A 18 4.76 -16.86 16.46
C ILE A 18 4.87 -16.07 15.14
N LEU A 19 3.76 -15.53 14.64
CA LEU A 19 3.69 -14.67 13.45
C LEU A 19 4.16 -13.22 13.68
N ASN A 20 4.46 -12.82 14.91
CA ASN A 20 4.97 -11.48 15.20
C ASN A 20 6.44 -11.38 14.76
N PRO A 21 6.84 -10.42 13.90
CA PRO A 21 8.23 -10.29 13.44
C PRO A 21 9.24 -10.04 14.57
N ASN A 22 8.77 -9.57 15.73
CA ASN A 22 9.60 -9.46 16.93
C ASN A 22 9.74 -10.78 17.71
N PHE A 23 8.87 -11.77 17.50
CA PHE A 23 8.96 -13.08 18.16
C PHE A 23 10.19 -13.86 17.73
N ASP A 24 10.49 -13.88 16.44
CA ASP A 24 11.70 -14.56 15.92
C ASP A 24 12.97 -14.00 16.56
N SER A 25 13.04 -12.67 16.71
CA SER A 25 14.17 -12.03 17.39
C SER A 25 14.25 -12.43 18.87
N LYS A 26 13.12 -12.42 19.59
CA LYS A 26 13.05 -12.80 21.00
C LYS A 26 13.33 -14.29 21.20
N PHE A 27 12.93 -15.12 20.24
CA PHE A 27 13.14 -16.56 20.25
C PHE A 27 14.60 -16.93 20.01
N ILE A 28 15.25 -16.29 19.02
CA ILE A 28 16.71 -16.45 18.79
C ILE A 28 17.49 -16.02 20.04
N TRP A 29 17.14 -14.88 20.65
CA TRP A 29 17.79 -14.42 21.88
C TRP A 29 17.55 -15.36 23.06
N ALA A 30 16.33 -15.89 23.22
CA ALA A 30 16.01 -16.85 24.27
C ALA A 30 16.78 -18.17 24.11
N LEU A 31 16.89 -18.69 22.88
CA LEU A 31 17.68 -19.88 22.56
C LEU A 31 19.17 -19.67 22.87
N LEU A 32 19.71 -18.52 22.47
CA LEU A 32 21.11 -18.17 22.71
C LEU A 32 21.39 -18.03 24.21
N SER A 33 20.59 -17.24 24.95
CA SER A 33 20.77 -17.04 26.38
C SER A 33 20.61 -18.34 27.17
N GLY A 34 19.63 -19.16 26.80
CA GLY A 34 19.41 -20.47 27.43
C GLY A 34 20.55 -21.44 27.16
N GLY A 35 21.06 -21.49 25.93
CA GLY A 35 22.19 -22.34 25.56
C GLY A 35 23.48 -21.95 26.28
N VAL A 36 23.78 -20.65 26.38
CA VAL A 36 24.94 -20.12 27.13
C VAL A 36 24.81 -20.43 28.62
N LEU A 37 23.62 -20.25 29.21
CA LEU A 37 23.37 -20.58 30.61
C LEU A 37 23.59 -22.07 30.88
N LEU A 38 23.06 -22.96 30.04
CA LEU A 38 23.22 -24.41 30.23
C LEU A 38 24.67 -24.88 30.06
N ALA A 39 25.37 -24.37 29.04
CA ALA A 39 26.77 -24.71 28.82
C ALA A 39 27.70 -24.11 29.90
N GLY A 40 27.35 -22.92 30.42
CA GLY A 40 28.10 -22.21 31.45
C GLY A 40 27.73 -22.58 32.89
N TYR A 41 26.59 -23.23 33.12
CA TYR A 41 26.03 -23.51 34.45
C TYR A 41 27.02 -24.24 35.34
N GLN A 42 27.75 -25.22 34.79
CA GLN A 42 28.74 -25.95 35.56
C GLN A 42 29.93 -25.08 35.98
N ARG A 43 30.38 -24.14 35.13
CA ARG A 43 31.43 -23.19 35.48
C ARG A 43 30.99 -22.25 36.58
N ILE A 44 29.72 -21.84 36.54
CA ILE A 44 29.11 -21.01 37.59
C ILE A 44 29.02 -21.80 38.90
N ILE A 45 28.57 -23.06 38.88
CA ILE A 45 28.58 -23.90 40.09
C ILE A 45 29.99 -24.09 40.62
N GLN A 46 30.99 -24.38 39.77
CA GLN A 46 32.39 -24.56 40.20
C GLN A 46 32.95 -23.31 40.88
N LEU A 47 32.60 -22.12 40.39
CA LEU A 47 32.94 -20.85 41.01
C LEU A 47 32.22 -20.65 42.35
N CYS A 48 30.94 -21.00 42.44
CA CYS A 48 30.16 -20.87 43.69
C CYS A 48 30.46 -21.96 44.72
N SER A 49 30.97 -23.12 44.28
CA SER A 49 31.24 -24.28 45.13
C SER A 49 32.67 -24.32 45.67
N THR A 50 33.52 -23.36 45.31
CA THR A 50 34.84 -23.15 45.88
C THR A 50 34.79 -21.98 46.85
N LEU A 51 34.58 -22.30 48.13
CA LEU A 51 34.60 -21.31 49.19
C LEU A 51 35.90 -21.46 49.97
N GLU A 52 36.80 -20.49 49.78
CA GLU A 52 38.11 -20.45 50.42
C GLU A 52 38.04 -19.44 51.56
N VAL A 53 38.00 -19.92 52.81
CA VAL A 53 38.09 -19.06 54.00
C VAL A 53 39.50 -19.17 54.56
N VAL A 54 40.22 -18.04 54.57
CA VAL A 54 41.56 -17.93 55.15
C VAL A 54 41.45 -17.09 56.42
N SER A 55 41.66 -17.69 57.58
CA SER A 55 41.72 -16.97 58.85
C SER A 55 42.81 -17.54 59.76
N GLY A 56 43.70 -16.67 60.23
CA GLY A 56 44.60 -16.93 61.37
C GLY A 56 45.42 -18.22 61.31
N GLY A 57 45.88 -18.65 60.13
CA GLY A 57 46.70 -19.86 59.96
C GLY A 57 45.93 -21.16 59.72
N THR A 58 44.59 -21.13 59.65
CA THR A 58 43.78 -22.29 59.25
C THR A 58 43.27 -22.12 57.83
N TYR A 59 43.49 -23.13 56.98
CA TYR A 59 43.02 -23.17 55.59
C TYR A 59 41.93 -24.24 55.45
N VAL A 60 40.70 -23.80 55.21
CA VAL A 60 39.57 -24.70 54.94
C VAL A 60 39.11 -24.47 53.50
N LYS A 61 39.29 -25.50 52.68
CA LYS A 61 38.78 -25.55 51.30
C LYS A 61 37.61 -26.52 51.26
N LEU A 62 36.40 -25.97 51.12
CA LEU A 62 35.22 -26.76 50.80
C LEU A 62 35.03 -26.73 49.29
N SER A 63 35.06 -27.90 48.66
CA SER A 63 34.77 -28.07 47.23
C SER A 63 33.65 -29.09 47.07
N LEU A 64 32.50 -28.65 46.54
CA LEU A 64 31.45 -29.57 46.12
C LEU A 64 31.82 -30.13 44.74
N SER A 65 32.12 -31.43 44.67
CA SER A 65 32.34 -32.14 43.41
C SER A 65 31.00 -32.50 42.79
N SER A 66 30.44 -31.61 41.97
CA SER A 66 29.33 -31.99 41.08
C SER A 66 29.91 -32.69 39.85
N GLY A 67 29.50 -33.94 39.61
CA GLY A 67 29.78 -34.62 38.34
C GLY A 67 29.29 -33.79 37.17
N THR A 68 30.09 -33.71 36.10
CA THR A 68 29.69 -33.03 34.88
C THR A 68 28.53 -33.79 34.25
N ASP A 69 27.32 -33.24 34.28
CA ASP A 69 26.24 -33.73 33.44
C ASP A 69 26.52 -33.29 31.99
N VAL A 70 27.36 -34.08 31.31
CA VAL A 70 27.78 -33.90 29.91
C VAL A 70 26.57 -33.61 29.00
N ILE A 71 25.40 -34.17 29.35
CA ILE A 71 24.12 -33.95 28.68
C ILE A 71 23.73 -32.46 28.61
N PHE A 72 23.86 -31.68 29.69
CA PHE A 72 23.49 -30.26 29.67
C PHE A 72 24.44 -29.41 28.82
N ILE A 73 25.73 -29.77 28.77
CA ILE A 73 26.72 -29.11 27.89
C ILE A 73 26.38 -29.39 26.43
N VAL A 74 26.03 -30.64 26.10
CA VAL A 74 25.63 -31.03 24.74
C VAL A 74 24.35 -30.31 24.32
N ILE A 75 23.31 -30.30 25.17
CA ILE A 75 22.05 -29.58 24.91
C ILE A 75 22.31 -28.08 24.72
N GLY A 76 23.08 -27.46 25.62
CA GLY A 76 23.43 -26.04 25.53
C GLY A 76 24.19 -25.70 24.24
N SER A 77 25.13 -26.57 23.83
CA SER A 77 25.87 -26.41 22.57
C SER A 77 24.96 -26.49 21.36
N VAL A 78 24.05 -27.48 21.31
CA VAL A 78 23.07 -27.63 20.21
C VAL A 78 22.17 -26.41 20.10
N MET A 79 21.72 -25.84 21.24
CA MET A 79 20.90 -24.63 21.25
C MET A 79 21.65 -23.42 20.69
N ILE A 80 22.93 -23.24 21.04
CA ILE A 80 23.78 -22.17 20.51
C ILE A 80 23.94 -22.33 19.00
N PHE A 81 24.33 -23.52 18.51
CA PHE A 81 24.48 -23.75 17.07
C PHE A 81 23.17 -23.53 16.30
N SER A 82 22.04 -24.01 16.83
CA SER A 82 20.73 -23.80 16.23
C SER A 82 20.37 -22.31 16.15
N SER A 83 20.68 -21.53 17.21
CA SER A 83 20.44 -20.08 17.21
C SER A 83 21.25 -19.36 16.12
N ILE A 84 22.49 -19.76 15.90
CA ILE A 84 23.37 -19.20 14.86
C ILE A 84 22.84 -19.56 13.46
N ILE A 85 22.45 -20.82 13.25
CA ILE A 85 21.88 -21.27 11.96
C ILE A 85 20.60 -20.51 11.63
N ILE A 86 19.67 -20.39 12.59
CA ILE A 86 18.42 -19.64 12.39
C ILE A 86 18.71 -18.16 12.14
N PHE A 87 19.70 -17.58 12.82
CA PHE A 87 20.13 -16.20 12.58
C PHE A 87 20.70 -15.99 11.17
N ILE A 88 21.52 -16.94 10.68
CA ILE A 88 22.07 -16.91 9.31
C ILE A 88 20.94 -17.10 8.28
N MET A 89 20.04 -18.07 8.48
CA MET A 89 18.88 -18.26 7.61
C MET A 89 18.00 -17.01 7.56
N ARG A 90 17.79 -16.34 8.70
CA ARG A 90 17.09 -15.06 8.76
C ARG A 90 17.84 -13.99 7.98
N MET A 91 19.15 -13.89 8.12
CA MET A 91 19.96 -12.92 7.39
C MET A 91 19.89 -13.13 5.87
N ILE A 92 19.89 -14.39 5.42
CA ILE A 92 19.76 -14.75 4.00
C ILE A 92 18.34 -14.45 3.48
N ASN A 93 17.30 -14.84 4.23
CA ASN A 93 15.91 -14.60 3.83
C ASN A 93 15.47 -13.13 3.98
N SER A 94 16.18 -12.34 4.79
CA SER A 94 15.95 -10.89 4.93
C SER A 94 16.74 -10.07 3.90
N GLN A 95 17.56 -10.71 3.06
CA GLN A 95 18.12 -10.04 1.89
C GLN A 95 16.97 -9.72 0.94
N PRO A 96 16.71 -8.45 0.61
CA PRO A 96 15.77 -8.14 -0.46
C PRO A 96 16.29 -8.84 -1.72
N GLY A 97 15.43 -9.62 -2.38
CA GLY A 97 15.76 -10.34 -3.61
C GLY A 97 16.48 -9.40 -4.58
N THR A 98 17.43 -9.95 -5.35
CA THR A 98 18.32 -9.24 -6.30
C THR A 98 17.73 -7.91 -6.75
N VAL A 99 18.22 -6.81 -6.19
CA VAL A 99 17.65 -5.47 -6.36
C VAL A 99 17.58 -5.12 -7.85
N GLN A 100 16.40 -5.26 -8.45
CA GLN A 100 16.16 -4.96 -9.85
C GLN A 100 16.45 -3.48 -10.08
N ARG A 101 17.49 -3.18 -10.86
CA ARG A 101 17.86 -1.81 -11.25
C ARG A 101 17.25 -1.48 -12.59
N TYR A 102 16.61 -0.31 -12.69
CA TYR A 102 15.96 0.13 -13.92
C TYR A 102 16.88 1.05 -14.71
N LYS A 103 16.98 0.82 -16.03
CA LYS A 103 17.81 1.66 -16.92
C LYS A 103 17.24 3.07 -17.04
N SER A 104 15.92 3.19 -17.19
CA SER A 104 15.18 4.44 -17.33
C SER A 104 13.83 4.35 -16.62
N LEU A 105 13.17 5.50 -16.42
CA LEU A 105 11.82 5.56 -15.85
C LEU A 105 10.81 4.78 -16.69
N GLN A 106 10.93 4.81 -18.02
CA GLN A 106 10.09 4.03 -18.93
C GLN A 106 10.17 2.51 -18.64
N HIS A 107 11.35 1.98 -18.31
CA HIS A 107 11.49 0.56 -17.95
C HIS A 107 10.87 0.26 -16.57
N ALA A 108 10.88 1.25 -15.66
CA ALA A 108 10.25 1.13 -14.35
C ALA A 108 8.71 1.25 -14.41
N ALA A 109 8.17 1.90 -15.44
CA ALA A 109 6.73 2.17 -15.57
C ALA A 109 5.86 0.90 -15.48
N LYS A 110 6.34 -0.23 -16.02
CA LYS A 110 5.64 -1.52 -15.94
C LYS A 110 5.45 -2.02 -14.51
N ASP A 111 6.41 -1.75 -13.62
CA ASP A 111 6.38 -2.22 -12.23
C ASP A 111 5.76 -1.15 -11.30
N LEU A 112 5.89 0.13 -11.65
CA LEU A 112 5.22 1.23 -10.94
C LEU A 112 3.70 1.19 -11.13
N ARG A 113 3.25 0.83 -12.33
CA ARG A 113 1.84 0.98 -12.70
C ARG A 113 0.88 0.16 -11.84
N PRO A 114 1.08 -1.15 -11.60
CA PRO A 114 0.20 -1.94 -10.75
C PRO A 114 0.04 -1.35 -9.34
N LEU A 115 1.13 -0.83 -8.76
CA LEU A 115 1.10 -0.20 -7.44
C LEU A 115 0.25 1.08 -7.43
N MET A 116 0.35 1.87 -8.49
CA MET A 116 -0.44 3.09 -8.65
C MET A 116 -1.93 2.79 -8.89
N ASP A 117 -2.24 1.79 -9.71
CA ASP A 117 -3.61 1.37 -9.98
C ASP A 117 -4.28 0.82 -8.72
N GLU A 118 -3.54 0.03 -7.92
CA GLU A 118 -4.00 -0.47 -6.63
C GLU A 118 -4.30 0.68 -5.67
N ASN A 119 -3.38 1.64 -5.53
CA ASN A 119 -3.60 2.82 -4.69
C ASN A 119 -4.82 3.64 -5.17
N ARG A 120 -4.98 3.82 -6.47
CA ARG A 120 -6.16 4.48 -7.06
C ARG A 120 -7.43 3.73 -6.71
N ARG A 121 -7.47 2.40 -6.86
CA ARG A 121 -8.64 1.57 -6.54
C ARG A 121 -9.06 1.74 -5.08
N VAL A 122 -8.10 1.64 -4.16
CA VAL A 122 -8.34 1.79 -2.72
C VAL A 122 -8.86 3.20 -2.40
N PHE A 123 -8.23 4.23 -2.98
CA PHE A 123 -8.64 5.61 -2.78
C PHE A 123 -10.04 5.89 -3.32
N THR A 124 -10.39 5.36 -4.50
CA THR A 124 -11.72 5.58 -5.10
C THR A 124 -12.81 4.81 -4.35
N ALA A 125 -12.53 3.61 -3.83
CA ALA A 125 -13.52 2.77 -3.17
C ALA A 125 -13.80 3.20 -1.71
N PHE A 126 -12.76 3.65 -0.99
CA PHE A 126 -12.82 3.90 0.46
C PHE A 126 -12.32 5.29 0.89
N GLY A 127 -11.81 6.09 -0.04
CA GLY A 127 -11.25 7.39 0.27
C GLY A 127 -12.30 8.44 0.62
N PRO A 128 -11.89 9.57 1.21
CA PRO A 128 -12.79 10.67 1.52
C PRO A 128 -13.42 11.18 0.22
N ASN A 129 -14.75 11.12 0.14
CA ASN A 129 -15.61 11.41 -1.03
C ASN A 129 -15.79 10.27 -2.06
N SER A 130 -15.57 9.00 -1.71
CA SER A 130 -16.02 7.87 -2.54
C SER A 130 -17.55 7.85 -2.67
N GLU A 131 -18.09 7.39 -3.82
CA GLU A 131 -19.55 7.28 -4.05
C GLU A 131 -20.26 6.37 -3.02
N SER A 132 -19.50 5.51 -2.31
CA SER A 132 -19.95 4.70 -1.18
C SER A 132 -20.33 5.52 0.06
N GLY A 133 -19.81 6.75 0.21
CA GLY A 133 -20.04 7.62 1.37
C GLY A 133 -21.36 8.41 1.36
N ILE A 134 -22.26 8.17 0.40
CA ILE A 134 -23.57 8.85 0.30
C ILE A 134 -24.69 8.00 0.92
N VAL A 135 -24.40 6.80 1.43
CA VAL A 135 -25.39 6.02 2.18
C VAL A 135 -25.20 6.30 3.67
N ASP A 136 -26.17 7.05 4.17
CA ASP A 136 -26.43 7.43 5.54
C ASP A 136 -26.55 6.20 6.46
N ASP A 137 -25.44 5.53 6.80
CA ASP A 137 -25.25 4.84 8.09
C ASP A 137 -23.81 4.30 8.24
N LEU A 138 -23.29 4.37 9.46
CA LEU A 138 -22.12 3.65 10.00
C LEU A 138 -20.70 4.21 9.73
N ARG A 139 -20.12 4.66 10.84
CA ARG A 139 -18.70 4.98 11.10
C ARG A 139 -17.69 3.84 10.83
N GLN A 140 -18.07 2.75 10.15
CA GLN A 140 -17.19 1.62 9.83
C GLN A 140 -16.23 1.93 8.67
N ASP A 141 -16.64 2.74 7.70
CA ASP A 141 -15.82 3.04 6.52
C ASP A 141 -14.60 3.89 6.85
N TYR A 142 -14.67 4.71 7.90
CA TYR A 142 -13.52 5.51 8.34
C TYR A 142 -12.41 4.64 8.95
N GLU A 143 -12.76 3.64 9.75
CA GLU A 143 -11.76 2.74 10.34
C GLU A 143 -11.10 1.87 9.25
N VAL A 144 -11.90 1.39 8.29
CA VAL A 144 -11.42 0.67 7.10
C VAL A 144 -10.49 1.55 6.27
N TRP A 145 -10.85 2.82 6.01
CA TRP A 145 -10.00 3.78 5.31
C TRP A 145 -8.67 4.00 6.03
N GLU A 146 -8.71 4.25 7.34
CA GLU A 146 -7.51 4.42 8.17
C GLU A 146 -6.61 3.18 8.15
N GLN A 147 -7.19 1.98 8.15
CA GLN A 147 -6.46 0.73 8.03
C GLN A 147 -5.81 0.60 6.64
N LEU A 148 -6.59 0.79 5.56
CA LEU A 148 -6.11 0.65 4.18
C LEU A 148 -5.01 1.65 3.83
N LYS A 149 -5.06 2.87 4.38
CA LYS A 149 -3.93 3.81 4.27
C LYS A 149 -2.64 3.21 4.81
N ARG A 150 -2.67 2.58 5.98
CA ARG A 150 -1.47 2.04 6.66
C ARG A 150 -1.02 0.71 6.07
N GLU A 151 -1.94 -0.14 5.65
CA GLU A 151 -1.66 -1.52 5.24
C GLU A 151 -1.46 -1.68 3.73
N GLN A 152 -1.99 -0.76 2.91
CA GLN A 152 -1.90 -0.86 1.45
C GLN A 152 -1.25 0.38 0.83
N ILE A 153 -1.80 1.58 1.04
CA ILE A 153 -1.33 2.79 0.33
C ILE A 153 0.10 3.15 0.73
N VAL A 154 0.41 3.19 2.04
CA VAL A 154 1.75 3.53 2.53
C VAL A 154 2.79 2.49 2.09
N PRO A 155 2.58 1.16 2.24
CA PRO A 155 3.50 0.16 1.71
C PRO A 155 3.71 0.23 0.19
N ASN A 156 2.65 0.46 -0.58
CA ASN A 156 2.76 0.64 -2.04
C ASN A 156 3.55 1.90 -2.38
N ASN A 157 3.35 3.00 -1.65
CA ASN A 157 4.12 4.23 -1.82
C ASN A 157 5.60 4.03 -1.47
N ASP A 158 5.90 3.27 -0.41
CA ASP A 158 7.28 2.90 -0.07
C ASP A 158 7.93 2.08 -1.20
N GLU A 159 7.19 1.16 -1.84
CA GLU A 159 7.72 0.40 -2.97
C GLU A 159 7.87 1.25 -4.25
N ILE A 160 6.94 2.16 -4.52
CA ILE A 160 7.08 3.16 -5.59
C ILE A 160 8.35 3.99 -5.36
N LEU A 161 8.58 4.47 -4.14
CA LEU A 161 9.79 5.23 -3.79
C LEU A 161 11.06 4.38 -4.00
N ASN A 162 11.03 3.12 -3.59
CA ASN A 162 12.13 2.19 -3.81
C ASN A 162 12.43 1.99 -5.30
N ILE A 163 11.42 1.77 -6.13
CA ILE A 163 11.58 1.64 -7.58
C ILE A 163 12.17 2.92 -8.17
N LEU A 164 11.64 4.09 -7.80
CA LEU A 164 12.14 5.39 -8.27
C LEU A 164 13.59 5.67 -7.85
N ASN A 165 14.02 5.17 -6.69
CA ASN A 165 15.41 5.27 -6.23
C ASN A 165 16.35 4.30 -6.98
N ARG A 166 15.82 3.24 -7.60
CA ARG A 166 16.58 2.27 -8.40
C ARG A 166 16.66 2.64 -9.89
N VAL A 167 16.02 3.72 -10.33
CA VAL A 167 16.13 4.25 -11.70
C VAL A 167 17.47 4.95 -11.87
N LYS A 168 18.29 4.50 -12.82
CA LYS A 168 19.63 5.06 -13.05
C LYS A 168 19.62 6.42 -13.74
N VAL A 169 18.75 6.59 -14.73
CA VAL A 169 18.71 7.78 -15.58
C VAL A 169 17.29 8.30 -15.63
N LEU A 170 17.14 9.58 -15.29
CA LEU A 170 15.93 10.36 -15.49
C LEU A 170 16.22 11.41 -16.56
N ALA A 171 15.30 11.58 -17.50
CA ALA A 171 15.36 12.68 -18.45
C ALA A 171 15.10 14.03 -17.73
N LYS A 172 15.52 15.13 -18.36
CA LYS A 172 15.49 16.48 -17.74
C LYS A 172 14.06 16.93 -17.40
N ASP A 173 13.09 16.53 -18.20
CA ASP A 173 11.66 16.77 -18.03
C ASP A 173 11.00 15.82 -17.00
N GLU A 174 11.54 14.61 -16.82
CA GLU A 174 11.06 13.63 -15.83
C GLU A 174 11.48 13.96 -14.40
N ALA A 175 12.71 14.43 -14.23
CA ALA A 175 13.31 14.70 -12.92
C ALA A 175 12.43 15.56 -11.97
N PRO A 176 11.86 16.70 -12.39
CA PRO A 176 10.98 17.48 -11.51
C PRO A 176 9.68 16.74 -11.16
N ILE A 177 9.13 15.94 -12.09
CA ILE A 177 7.90 15.17 -11.87
C ILE A 177 8.15 14.05 -10.84
N VAL A 178 9.26 13.33 -10.98
CA VAL A 178 9.69 12.30 -10.03
C VAL A 178 9.96 12.91 -8.65
N SER A 179 10.58 14.08 -8.58
CA SER A 179 10.83 14.76 -7.31
C SER A 179 9.54 15.13 -6.57
N LYS A 180 8.52 15.60 -7.29
CA LYS A 180 7.19 15.85 -6.71
C LYS A 180 6.56 14.57 -6.17
N MET A 181 6.67 13.45 -6.90
CA MET A 181 6.14 12.17 -6.44
C MET A 181 6.83 11.68 -5.16
N LYS A 182 8.16 11.80 -5.07
CA LYS A 182 8.90 11.47 -3.85
C LYS A 182 8.47 12.33 -2.67
N SER A 183 8.30 13.63 -2.89
CA SER A 183 7.85 14.57 -1.84
C SER A 183 6.44 14.23 -1.36
N HIS A 184 5.53 13.91 -2.28
CA HIS A 184 4.19 13.42 -1.97
C HIS A 184 4.21 12.16 -1.10
N ILE A 185 5.02 11.16 -1.44
CA ILE A 185 5.10 9.90 -0.68
C ILE A 185 5.52 10.15 0.77
N GLU A 186 6.58 10.93 0.98
CA GLU A 186 7.08 11.26 2.31
C GLU A 186 6.08 12.10 3.12
N ALA A 187 5.49 13.12 2.49
CA ALA A 187 4.51 13.99 3.10
C ALA A 187 3.24 13.23 3.51
N PHE A 188 2.73 12.36 2.63
CA PHE A 188 1.55 11.53 2.90
C PHE A 188 1.83 10.53 4.03
N LYS A 189 3.00 9.88 4.05
CA LYS A 189 3.41 8.98 5.14
C LYS A 189 3.47 9.69 6.48
N LYS A 190 3.99 10.92 6.49
CA LYS A 190 4.02 11.77 7.69
C LYS A 190 2.63 12.19 8.14
N HIS A 191 1.74 12.55 7.20
CA HIS A 191 0.34 12.85 7.49
C HIS A 191 -0.39 11.64 8.11
N CYS A 192 -0.18 10.44 7.59
CA CYS A 192 -0.73 9.21 8.16
C CYS A 192 -0.26 8.93 9.60
N SER A 193 0.93 9.40 9.97
CA SER A 193 1.48 9.25 11.33
C SER A 193 1.11 10.42 12.25
N ASN A 194 0.92 11.61 11.68
CA ASN A 194 0.55 12.84 12.37
C ASN A 194 -0.57 13.55 11.59
N PRO A 195 -1.85 13.37 11.99
CA PRO A 195 -2.98 13.98 11.30
C PRO A 195 -2.93 15.51 11.20
N ASN A 196 -2.18 16.19 12.08
CA ASN A 196 -2.02 17.65 12.06
C ASN A 196 -0.95 18.12 11.06
N PHE A 197 -0.24 17.22 10.39
CA PHE A 197 0.71 17.58 9.36
C PHE A 197 -0.04 17.97 8.08
N ASP A 198 0.06 19.24 7.70
CA ASP A 198 -0.50 19.74 6.44
C ASP A 198 0.38 19.28 5.26
N TYR A 199 -0.21 18.50 4.36
CA TYR A 199 0.41 18.01 3.13
C TYR A 199 -0.26 18.58 1.87
N SER A 200 -1.05 19.66 1.99
CA SER A 200 -1.84 20.23 0.90
C SER A 200 -0.99 20.67 -0.30
N ASN A 201 0.29 21.01 -0.08
CA ASN A 201 1.24 21.37 -1.15
C ASN A 201 1.92 20.15 -1.79
N ASP A 202 1.82 18.98 -1.17
CA ASP A 202 2.47 17.72 -1.57
C ASP A 202 1.41 16.66 -1.91
N GLN A 203 0.33 17.07 -2.57
CA GLN A 203 -0.69 16.15 -3.07
C GLN A 203 -0.16 15.31 -4.24
N PHE A 204 -0.90 14.24 -4.55
CA PHE A 204 -0.51 13.29 -5.59
C PHE A 204 -0.34 13.99 -6.95
N PRO A 205 0.86 13.92 -7.58
CA PRO A 205 1.13 14.65 -8.81
C PRO A 205 0.51 13.95 -10.02
N LEU A 206 -0.57 14.51 -10.56
CA LEU A 206 -1.24 13.97 -11.77
C LEU A 206 -0.30 13.83 -12.97
N SER A 207 0.63 14.78 -13.12
CA SER A 207 1.68 14.72 -14.15
C SER A 207 2.56 13.47 -14.06
N PHE A 208 2.75 12.89 -12.87
CA PHE A 208 3.47 11.63 -12.70
C PHE A 208 2.63 10.46 -13.21
N ALA A 209 1.33 10.44 -12.92
CA ALA A 209 0.42 9.43 -13.44
C ALA A 209 0.44 9.41 -14.97
N ASP A 210 0.28 10.57 -15.61
CA ASP A 210 0.34 10.69 -17.07
C ASP A 210 1.65 10.24 -17.68
N LEU A 211 2.77 10.55 -17.02
CA LEU A 211 4.08 10.10 -17.46
C LEU A 211 4.19 8.57 -17.45
N ILE A 212 3.74 7.92 -16.38
CA ILE A 212 3.71 6.46 -16.28
C ILE A 212 2.73 5.85 -17.27
N PHE A 213 1.52 6.42 -17.43
CA PHE A 213 0.54 5.98 -18.42
C PHE A 213 1.09 6.06 -19.85
N LYS A 214 1.76 7.17 -20.19
CA LYS A 214 2.41 7.36 -21.49
C LYS A 214 3.47 6.30 -21.78
N TYR A 215 4.27 5.93 -20.79
CA TYR A 215 5.30 4.90 -20.94
C TYR A 215 4.76 3.48 -20.98
N SER A 216 3.60 3.27 -20.38
CA SER A 216 2.93 1.99 -20.42
C SER A 216 2.08 1.79 -21.67
N LYS A 217 1.78 2.84 -22.47
CA LYS A 217 0.86 2.83 -23.63
C LYS A 217 0.91 1.52 -24.44
N SER A 218 -0.25 0.87 -24.57
CA SER A 218 -0.46 -0.28 -25.46
C SER A 218 -0.65 0.20 -26.90
N ASN A 219 -0.26 -0.61 -27.88
CA ASN A 219 -0.36 -0.30 -29.32
C ASN A 219 -1.81 -0.19 -29.85
N GLY A 220 -2.84 -0.35 -29.01
CA GLY A 220 -4.23 -0.07 -29.35
C GLY A 220 -4.98 0.44 -28.12
N ASN A 221 -5.71 1.54 -28.26
CA ASN A 221 -6.68 2.02 -27.28
C ASN A 221 -8.11 1.78 -27.82
N ASN A 222 -9.09 1.55 -26.93
CA ASN A 222 -10.49 1.40 -27.33
C ASN A 222 -11.20 2.75 -27.53
N MET A 223 -10.43 3.83 -27.66
CA MET A 223 -10.94 5.20 -27.65
C MET A 223 -11.99 5.44 -28.73
N GLY A 224 -11.76 4.96 -29.96
CA GLY A 224 -12.75 5.07 -31.04
C GLY A 224 -14.06 4.33 -30.75
N LYS A 225 -13.99 3.18 -30.05
CA LYS A 225 -15.20 2.44 -29.64
C LYS A 225 -15.99 3.19 -28.59
N TYR A 226 -15.30 3.81 -27.62
CA TYR A 226 -15.94 4.61 -26.58
C TYR A 226 -16.59 5.88 -27.15
N GLU A 227 -15.91 6.54 -28.08
CA GLU A 227 -16.47 7.69 -28.81
C GLU A 227 -17.74 7.32 -29.57
N GLU A 228 -17.71 6.24 -30.38
CA GLU A 228 -18.87 5.78 -31.13
C GLU A 228 -20.03 5.39 -30.20
N TRP A 229 -19.72 4.69 -29.09
CA TRP A 229 -20.72 4.30 -28.11
C TRP A 229 -21.35 5.52 -27.43
N LEU A 230 -20.55 6.50 -26.99
CA LEU A 230 -21.06 7.72 -26.35
C LEU A 230 -21.93 8.52 -27.30
N LYS A 231 -21.50 8.68 -28.57
CA LYS A 231 -22.29 9.36 -29.61
C LYS A 231 -23.64 8.67 -29.84
N LYS A 232 -23.65 7.33 -29.86
CA LYS A 232 -24.88 6.55 -30.02
C LYS A 232 -25.80 6.69 -28.80
N SER A 233 -25.26 6.50 -27.61
CA SER A 233 -26.01 6.53 -26.34
C SER A 233 -26.56 7.92 -26.00
N LEU A 234 -25.86 8.99 -26.40
CA LEU A 234 -26.29 10.38 -26.19
C LEU A 234 -27.00 10.99 -27.40
N SER A 235 -27.25 10.22 -28.47
CA SER A 235 -27.80 10.73 -29.73
C SER A 235 -29.12 11.51 -29.57
N GLN A 236 -29.97 11.10 -28.63
CA GLN A 236 -31.26 11.75 -28.31
C GLN A 236 -31.13 13.00 -27.44
N TYR A 237 -29.93 13.29 -26.93
CA TYR A 237 -29.64 14.38 -25.99
C TYR A 237 -28.51 15.28 -26.49
N LEU A 238 -28.12 15.16 -27.76
CA LEU A 238 -27.05 15.96 -28.37
C LEU A 238 -27.37 17.46 -28.39
N ASP A 239 -28.63 17.83 -28.38
CA ASP A 239 -29.13 19.20 -28.25
C ASP A 239 -28.89 19.78 -26.84
N LYS A 240 -28.82 18.90 -25.82
CA LYS A 240 -28.60 19.24 -24.42
C LYS A 240 -27.13 19.14 -24.00
N VAL A 241 -26.32 18.38 -24.73
CA VAL A 241 -24.90 18.13 -24.42
C VAL A 241 -24.02 19.09 -25.20
N GLU A 242 -23.27 19.94 -24.50
CA GLU A 242 -22.32 20.89 -25.11
C GLU A 242 -21.00 20.20 -25.49
N SER A 243 -20.48 19.37 -24.58
CA SER A 243 -19.23 18.67 -24.83
C SER A 243 -19.05 17.44 -23.96
N VAL A 244 -18.34 16.45 -24.49
CA VAL A 244 -17.96 15.24 -23.76
C VAL A 244 -16.46 15.02 -23.87
N TYR A 245 -15.82 14.73 -22.74
CA TYR A 245 -14.40 14.46 -22.65
C TYR A 245 -14.16 13.10 -22.03
N ILE A 246 -13.25 12.33 -22.60
CA ILE A 246 -12.66 11.15 -21.95
C ILE A 246 -11.31 11.55 -21.37
N PHE A 247 -10.99 11.04 -20.19
CA PHE A 247 -9.70 11.26 -19.54
C PHE A 247 -9.21 10.00 -18.83
N GLY A 248 -8.05 10.10 -18.19
CA GLY A 248 -7.50 8.99 -17.38
C GLY A 248 -6.94 7.84 -18.21
N SER A 249 -7.08 6.62 -17.68
CA SER A 249 -6.46 5.38 -18.22
C SER A 249 -6.90 5.05 -19.65
N ALA A 250 -8.13 5.38 -20.01
CA ALA A 250 -8.72 5.12 -21.32
C ALA A 250 -7.98 5.80 -22.48
N LEU A 251 -7.38 6.98 -22.25
CA LEU A 251 -6.58 7.70 -23.25
C LEU A 251 -5.35 6.91 -23.71
N TYR A 252 -4.89 5.97 -22.88
CA TYR A 252 -3.64 5.24 -23.07
C TYR A 252 -3.86 3.76 -23.45
N GLY A 253 -5.12 3.31 -23.58
CA GLY A 253 -5.48 1.95 -23.98
C GLY A 253 -5.15 0.91 -22.91
N GLN A 254 -5.34 1.26 -21.65
CA GLN A 254 -4.98 0.46 -20.49
C GLN A 254 -6.02 0.53 -19.38
N GLU A 255 -7.27 0.76 -19.76
CA GLU A 255 -8.45 0.68 -18.92
C GLU A 255 -8.74 -0.78 -18.56
N ASN A 256 -8.55 -1.13 -17.29
CA ASN A 256 -8.83 -2.46 -16.75
C ASN A 256 -10.02 -2.48 -15.79
N THR A 257 -10.48 -1.31 -15.35
CA THR A 257 -11.45 -1.20 -14.26
C THR A 257 -12.55 -0.22 -14.62
N ASP A 258 -12.16 0.97 -15.08
CA ASP A 258 -13.09 2.07 -15.34
C ASP A 258 -12.68 2.94 -16.53
N VAL A 259 -13.67 3.67 -17.05
CA VAL A 259 -13.49 4.75 -18.03
C VAL A 259 -14.03 6.04 -17.43
N ASP A 260 -13.15 7.03 -17.35
CA ASP A 260 -13.43 8.35 -16.79
C ASP A 260 -13.97 9.29 -17.88
N VAL A 261 -15.20 9.78 -17.69
CA VAL A 261 -15.90 10.64 -18.66
C VAL A 261 -16.45 11.91 -17.99
N ILE A 262 -16.35 13.03 -18.70
CA ILE A 262 -16.93 14.31 -18.32
C ILE A 262 -17.96 14.70 -19.34
N ILE A 263 -19.15 15.09 -18.89
CA ILE A 263 -20.19 15.66 -19.73
C ILE A 263 -20.46 17.08 -19.26
N LYS A 264 -20.36 18.05 -20.17
CA LYS A 264 -20.91 19.39 -19.97
C LYS A 264 -22.23 19.49 -20.74
N ASN A 265 -23.30 19.84 -20.05
CA ASN A 265 -24.60 20.12 -20.65
C ASN A 265 -24.92 21.62 -20.57
N ASN A 266 -25.84 22.07 -21.43
CA ASN A 266 -26.31 23.45 -21.48
C ASN A 266 -27.55 23.70 -20.58
N LEU A 267 -27.86 22.76 -19.68
CA LEU A 267 -29.08 22.81 -18.87
C LEU A 267 -28.95 23.86 -17.76
N VAL A 268 -30.01 24.64 -17.60
CA VAL A 268 -30.14 25.66 -16.54
C VAL A 268 -31.26 25.29 -15.57
N ASP A 269 -32.33 24.64 -16.06
CA ASP A 269 -33.47 24.28 -15.26
C ASP A 269 -33.21 23.07 -14.35
N ILE A 270 -33.74 23.13 -13.12
CA ILE A 270 -33.47 22.12 -12.09
C ILE A 270 -34.15 20.79 -12.42
N GLU A 271 -35.35 20.80 -12.99
CA GLU A 271 -36.05 19.56 -13.33
C GLU A 271 -35.35 18.85 -14.51
N GLU A 272 -34.93 19.60 -15.52
CA GLU A 272 -34.13 19.04 -16.63
C GLU A 272 -32.78 18.47 -16.14
N ILE A 273 -32.13 19.13 -15.19
CA ILE A 273 -30.90 18.62 -14.56
C ILE A 273 -31.18 17.31 -13.82
N ARG A 274 -32.31 17.20 -13.11
CA ARG A 274 -32.70 15.98 -12.39
C ARG A 274 -33.00 14.83 -13.36
N GLU A 275 -33.71 15.11 -14.45
CA GLU A 275 -33.94 14.13 -15.52
C GLU A 275 -32.61 13.65 -16.13
N PHE A 276 -31.69 14.57 -16.41
CA PHE A 276 -30.37 14.23 -16.94
C PHE A 276 -29.53 13.40 -15.96
N ALA A 277 -29.65 13.63 -14.65
CA ALA A 277 -28.98 12.81 -13.64
C ALA A 277 -29.49 11.35 -13.65
N GLN A 278 -30.78 11.14 -13.91
CA GLN A 278 -31.34 9.79 -14.06
C GLN A 278 -30.80 9.10 -15.33
N ILE A 279 -30.75 9.82 -16.45
CA ILE A 279 -30.14 9.34 -17.71
C ILE A 279 -28.66 8.99 -17.49
N SER A 280 -27.94 9.81 -16.73
CA SER A 280 -26.53 9.58 -16.38
C SER A 280 -26.33 8.27 -15.63
N LYS A 281 -27.27 7.89 -14.76
CA LYS A 281 -27.25 6.60 -14.06
C LYS A 281 -27.51 5.42 -15.01
N GLU A 282 -28.44 5.58 -15.94
CA GLU A 282 -28.73 4.58 -16.97
C GLU A 282 -27.55 4.37 -17.92
N LEU A 283 -26.86 5.44 -18.30
CA LEU A 283 -25.62 5.40 -19.08
C LEU A 283 -24.53 4.59 -18.37
N LYS A 284 -24.33 4.80 -17.05
CA LYS A 284 -23.37 4.01 -16.27
C LYS A 284 -23.65 2.51 -16.37
N ASN A 285 -24.91 2.11 -16.15
CA ASN A 285 -25.32 0.70 -16.19
C ASN A 285 -25.19 0.09 -17.61
N ALA A 286 -25.55 0.85 -18.65
CA ALA A 286 -25.45 0.41 -20.03
C ALA A 286 -23.99 0.19 -20.45
N PHE A 287 -23.09 1.10 -20.05
CA PHE A 287 -21.67 0.99 -20.34
C PHE A 287 -21.04 -0.24 -19.68
N GLU A 288 -21.37 -0.50 -18.41
CA GLU A 288 -20.89 -1.67 -17.68
C GLU A 288 -21.33 -2.97 -18.36
N LYS A 289 -22.57 -3.01 -18.86
CA LYS A 289 -23.08 -4.17 -19.61
C LYS A 289 -22.34 -4.41 -20.92
N ASP A 290 -22.02 -3.35 -21.67
CA ASP A 290 -21.43 -3.47 -23.01
C ASP A 290 -19.91 -3.71 -22.96
N PHE A 291 -19.21 -3.14 -21.97
CA PHE A 291 -17.75 -3.17 -21.90
C PHE A 291 -17.20 -3.96 -20.70
N SER A 292 -18.03 -4.39 -19.75
CA SER A 292 -17.58 -5.01 -18.48
C SER A 292 -16.60 -4.12 -17.70
N LEU A 293 -16.72 -2.80 -17.86
CA LEU A 293 -15.92 -1.76 -17.20
C LEU A 293 -16.88 -0.75 -16.56
N SER A 294 -16.53 -0.17 -15.42
CA SER A 294 -17.37 0.86 -14.82
C SER A 294 -17.20 2.21 -15.53
N LEU A 295 -18.31 2.96 -15.68
CA LEU A 295 -18.28 4.31 -16.21
C LEU A 295 -18.25 5.31 -15.05
N HIS A 296 -17.11 5.97 -14.85
CA HIS A 296 -17.02 7.03 -13.86
C HIS A 296 -17.34 8.37 -14.53
N LEU A 297 -18.57 8.83 -14.30
CA LEU A 297 -19.15 9.97 -15.00
C LEU A 297 -19.21 11.19 -14.10
N LYS A 298 -18.66 12.32 -14.57
CA LYS A 298 -18.85 13.64 -13.96
C LYS A 298 -19.64 14.53 -14.89
N VAL A 299 -20.80 14.97 -14.43
CA VAL A 299 -21.70 15.82 -15.20
C VAL A 299 -21.67 17.23 -14.63
N PHE A 300 -21.52 18.23 -15.49
CA PHE A 300 -21.58 19.63 -15.15
C PHE A 300 -22.70 20.30 -15.94
N SER A 301 -23.53 21.06 -15.24
CA SER A 301 -24.53 21.94 -15.85
C SER A 301 -23.95 23.29 -16.22
N GLU A 302 -24.70 24.10 -16.99
CA GLU A 302 -24.28 25.46 -17.31
C GLU A 302 -24.15 26.32 -16.03
N ARG A 303 -24.95 26.02 -15.01
CA ARG A 303 -24.83 26.64 -13.67
C ARG A 303 -23.49 26.37 -13.00
N GLU A 304 -22.78 25.33 -13.42
CA GLU A 304 -21.51 24.87 -12.87
C GLU A 304 -20.33 25.13 -13.83
N ALA A 305 -20.51 25.98 -14.86
CA ALA A 305 -19.48 26.26 -15.87
C ALA A 305 -18.12 26.67 -15.27
N GLN A 306 -18.11 27.44 -14.17
CA GLN A 306 -16.88 27.83 -13.48
C GLN A 306 -16.21 26.62 -12.77
N SER A 307 -17.00 25.69 -12.23
CA SER A 307 -16.50 24.46 -11.61
C SER A 307 -15.97 23.50 -12.68
N PHE A 308 -16.62 23.43 -13.84
CA PHE A 308 -16.16 22.69 -15.00
C PHE A 308 -14.79 23.17 -15.49
N GLY A 309 -14.61 24.49 -15.68
CA GLY A 309 -13.32 25.07 -16.10
C GLY A 309 -12.19 24.74 -15.12
N ARG A 310 -12.42 24.95 -13.82
CA ARG A 310 -11.47 24.58 -12.77
C ARG A 310 -11.17 23.08 -12.72
N PHE A 311 -12.14 22.24 -13.06
CA PHE A 311 -11.95 20.79 -13.09
C PHE A 311 -11.10 20.36 -14.28
N LEU A 312 -11.36 20.93 -15.47
CA LEU A 312 -10.52 20.68 -16.64
C LEU A 312 -9.08 21.15 -16.44
N GLU A 313 -8.84 22.30 -15.80
CA GLU A 313 -7.49 22.77 -15.47
C GLU A 313 -6.71 21.82 -14.55
N LYS A 314 -7.43 21.10 -13.68
CA LYS A 314 -6.82 20.07 -12.82
C LYS A 314 -6.48 18.81 -13.61
N ILE A 315 -7.17 18.55 -14.72
CA ILE A 315 -6.92 17.39 -15.55
C ILE A 315 -5.79 17.74 -16.52
N TYR A 316 -4.67 17.05 -16.36
CA TYR A 316 -3.50 17.29 -17.19
C TYR A 316 -3.73 16.91 -18.67
N LYS A 317 -4.52 15.86 -18.93
CA LYS A 317 -4.87 15.44 -20.29
C LYS A 317 -6.30 14.90 -20.40
N SER A 318 -7.03 15.41 -21.38
CA SER A 318 -8.37 14.98 -21.75
C SER A 318 -8.53 15.04 -23.26
N GLU A 319 -9.40 14.22 -23.82
CA GLU A 319 -9.72 14.21 -25.25
C GLU A 319 -11.21 14.44 -25.44
N LYS A 320 -11.55 15.46 -26.24
CA LYS A 320 -12.94 15.81 -26.55
C LYS A 320 -13.47 14.84 -27.61
N VAL A 321 -14.60 14.20 -27.34
CA VAL A 321 -15.24 13.19 -28.21
C VAL A 321 -16.58 13.62 -28.77
N ILE A 322 -17.25 14.60 -28.14
CA ILE A 322 -18.46 15.27 -28.62
C ILE A 322 -18.28 16.76 -28.38
#